data_AF-T1EPB8-F1
#
_entry.id   AF-T1EPB8-F1
#
_cell.length_a   1.000
_cell.length_b   1.000
_cell.length_c   1.000
_cell.angle_alpha   90.00
_cell.angle_beta   90.00
_cell.angle_gamma   90.00
#
_symmetry.space_group_name_H-M   'P 1'
#
loop_
_entity.id
_entity.type
_entity.pdbx_description
1 polymer ?
#
loop_
_entity_poly.entity_id
_entity_poly.type
_entity_poly.pdbx_seq_one_letter_code
_entity_poly.pdbx_strand_id
1 'polypeptide(L)'
;MSRGRSEKTFKLCVNRPTQPLTSWTGLLRYDVILKVKKGNLRDDKCPICLEALAGTKDVVVYLKQCLHQYHLICLKRLYEKSDKKLKCPVCRHYYRLPRLDPSEFGTLYVYISEDTVRTEFEYHSIVLNIIDMLHTKESIEVVKRLLKAWKLGKLFHFEEVVTLMKCDFQSMKTKLDEWNIFLSDFVDEFADDNDMYGDQVDDTKYKRFQDPPKYVDKLKERINLKLASLKSPIHILPTPKSTGIIPITATNNLSGEIDSHGRPTVLPNVLLTKKQFDDLNTVEAVNGKT
;
A
#
# COMPACT_ATOMS: atom_id res chain seq x y z
N MET A 1 30.17 -30.35 23.80
CA MET A 1 28.75 -29.96 23.81
C MET A 1 28.64 -28.45 23.71
N SER A 2 28.56 -27.93 22.49
CA SER A 2 28.34 -26.51 22.21
C SER A 2 26.91 -26.16 22.64
N ARG A 3 26.78 -25.37 23.72
CA ARG A 3 25.49 -24.77 24.08
C ARG A 3 25.06 -23.87 22.92
N GLY A 4 24.07 -24.32 22.15
CA GLY A 4 23.47 -23.56 21.06
C GLY A 4 22.99 -22.22 21.58
N ARG A 5 23.71 -21.16 21.21
CA ARG A 5 23.30 -19.78 21.48
C ARG A 5 22.01 -19.60 20.69
N SER A 6 20.87 -19.49 21.36
CA SER A 6 19.61 -19.24 20.67
C SER A 6 19.73 -17.88 19.99
N GLU A 7 19.88 -17.88 18.67
CA GLU A 7 19.96 -16.67 17.87
C GLU A 7 18.69 -15.84 18.12
N LYS A 8 18.87 -14.54 18.37
CA LYS A 8 17.75 -13.64 18.62
C LYS A 8 17.09 -13.30 17.29
N THR A 9 16.10 -14.10 16.91
CA THR A 9 15.29 -13.82 15.71
C THR A 9 14.04 -13.03 16.11
N PHE A 10 13.87 -11.85 15.53
CA PHE A 10 12.59 -11.14 15.51
C PHE A 10 11.71 -11.74 14.42
N LYS A 11 10.44 -12.00 14.73
CA LYS A 11 9.45 -12.54 13.79
C LYS A 11 8.20 -11.67 13.81
N LEU A 12 7.74 -11.27 12.63
CA LEU A 12 6.48 -10.57 12.40
C LEU A 12 5.62 -11.41 11.46
N CYS A 13 4.31 -11.41 11.70
CA CYS A 13 3.30 -12.06 10.87
C CYS A 13 2.20 -11.04 10.59
N VAL A 14 1.98 -10.71 9.32
CA VAL A 14 0.99 -9.70 8.89
C VAL A 14 0.00 -10.35 7.96
N ASN A 15 -1.22 -10.57 8.45
CA ASN A 15 -2.31 -11.01 7.60
C ASN A 15 -2.65 -9.91 6.59
N ARG A 16 -3.19 -10.29 5.45
CA ARG A 16 -3.81 -9.34 4.54
C ARG A 16 -4.96 -8.61 5.26
N PRO A 17 -5.11 -7.30 5.08
CA PRO A 17 -6.27 -6.60 5.62
C PRO A 17 -7.55 -7.07 4.92
N THR A 18 -8.52 -7.55 5.71
CA THR A 18 -9.82 -8.05 5.22
C THR A 18 -10.91 -6.98 5.27
N GLN A 19 -10.66 -5.89 5.98
CA GLN A 19 -11.60 -4.78 6.13
C GLN A 19 -11.10 -3.54 5.39
N PRO A 20 -12.02 -2.67 4.92
CA PRO A 20 -11.66 -1.38 4.37
C PRO A 20 -10.79 -0.61 5.37
N LEU A 21 -9.61 -0.22 4.89
CA LEU A 21 -8.72 0.70 5.59
C LEU A 21 -9.47 2.03 5.74
N THR A 22 -10.21 2.19 6.81
CA THR A 22 -10.86 3.45 7.17
C THR A 22 -10.23 4.06 8.40
N SER A 23 -9.29 3.36 9.03
CA SER A 23 -8.56 3.79 10.23
C SER A 23 -7.66 5.00 9.95
N TRP A 24 -7.34 5.73 11.01
CA TRP A 24 -6.39 6.84 10.96
C TRP A 24 -5.03 6.41 10.38
N THR A 25 -4.50 5.28 10.85
CA THR A 25 -3.25 4.69 10.33
C THR A 25 -3.38 4.33 8.86
N GLY A 26 -4.54 3.85 8.41
CA GLY A 26 -4.82 3.63 6.98
C GLY A 26 -4.65 4.91 6.16
N LEU A 27 -5.19 6.04 6.62
CA LEU A 27 -5.07 7.34 5.94
C LEU A 27 -3.62 7.80 5.84
N LEU A 28 -2.84 7.62 6.92
CA LEU A 28 -1.40 7.92 6.93
C LEU A 28 -0.61 6.99 6.01
N ARG A 29 -0.96 5.70 5.96
CA ARG A 29 -0.30 4.69 5.13
C ARG A 29 -0.59 4.88 3.64
N TYR A 30 -1.80 5.28 3.26
CA TYR A 30 -2.15 5.65 1.88
C TYR A 30 -1.62 7.01 1.44
N ASP A 31 -0.82 7.68 2.28
CA ASP A 31 -0.26 8.99 2.00
C ASP A 31 -1.34 10.03 1.69
N VAL A 32 -2.52 9.88 2.30
CA VAL A 32 -3.60 10.89 2.20
C VAL A 32 -3.23 12.13 3.02
N ILE A 33 -2.55 11.91 4.14
CA ILE A 33 -2.08 12.93 5.07
C ILE A 33 -0.56 12.91 5.02
N LEU A 34 0.04 14.02 4.61
CA LEU A 34 1.48 14.14 4.36
C LEU A 34 2.09 15.22 5.23
N LYS A 35 3.32 15.02 5.69
CA LYS A 35 4.04 16.01 6.51
C LYS A 35 4.42 17.22 5.68
N VAL A 36 4.18 18.42 6.20
CA VAL A 36 4.71 19.65 5.61
C VAL A 36 6.21 19.74 5.95
N LYS A 37 7.06 19.88 4.93
CA LYS A 37 8.50 20.11 5.12
C LYS A 37 8.73 21.51 5.67
N LYS A 38 9.79 21.69 6.45
CA LYS A 38 10.22 23.00 6.96
C LYS A 38 10.39 23.97 5.77
N GLY A 39 9.79 25.16 5.86
CA GLY A 39 9.79 26.17 4.80
C GLY A 39 8.57 26.14 3.87
N ASN A 40 7.80 25.04 3.82
CA ASN A 40 6.67 24.88 2.90
C ASN A 40 5.30 25.18 3.53
N LEU A 41 5.24 26.08 4.51
CA LEU A 41 3.98 26.53 5.09
C LEU A 41 3.30 27.48 4.11
N ARG A 42 2.03 27.20 3.79
CA ARG A 42 1.22 28.02 2.88
C ARG A 42 0.18 28.85 3.61
N ASP A 43 -0.27 28.34 4.75
CA ASP A 43 -1.27 28.96 5.60
C ASP A 43 -0.61 29.39 6.91
N ASP A 44 -0.99 30.55 7.44
CA ASP A 44 -0.45 31.04 8.71
C ASP A 44 -1.05 30.31 9.91
N LYS A 45 -2.32 29.89 9.79
CA LYS A 45 -3.14 29.36 10.90
C LYS A 45 -3.83 28.07 10.52
N CYS A 46 -3.98 27.17 11.50
CA CYS A 46 -4.75 25.96 11.34
C CYS A 46 -6.24 26.32 11.30
N PRO A 47 -7.00 25.92 10.26
CA PRO A 47 -8.42 26.24 10.16
C PRO A 47 -9.32 25.46 11.14
N ILE A 48 -8.76 24.56 11.96
CA ILE A 48 -9.50 23.79 12.97
C ILE A 48 -9.42 24.47 14.35
N CYS A 49 -8.21 24.78 14.83
CA CYS A 49 -8.02 25.41 16.15
C CYS A 49 -7.79 26.92 16.09
N LEU A 50 -7.59 27.49 14.89
CA LEU A 50 -7.28 28.90 14.63
C LEU A 50 -5.93 29.39 15.19
N GLU A 51 -5.09 28.48 15.71
CA GLU A 51 -3.72 28.78 16.15
C GLU A 51 -2.73 28.77 14.99
N ALA A 52 -1.56 29.39 15.18
CA ALA A 52 -0.52 29.43 14.16
C ALA A 52 -0.01 28.02 13.81
N LEU A 53 0.22 27.76 12.51
CA LEU A 53 0.88 26.52 12.07
C LEU A 53 2.39 26.59 12.34
N ALA A 54 2.99 27.77 12.18
CA ALA A 54 4.40 27.99 12.49
C ALA A 54 4.64 28.12 14.02
N GLY A 55 5.85 27.77 14.45
CA GLY A 55 6.33 28.02 15.82
C GLY A 55 5.72 27.13 16.91
N THR A 56 4.77 26.27 16.57
CA THR A 56 4.23 25.26 17.48
C THR A 56 5.13 24.02 17.53
N LYS A 57 5.05 23.24 18.61
CA LYS A 57 5.70 21.92 18.70
C LYS A 57 4.95 20.84 17.92
N ASP A 58 3.76 21.18 17.41
CA ASP A 58 2.87 20.24 16.75
C ASP A 58 3.30 20.00 15.31
N VAL A 59 3.15 18.76 14.86
CA VAL A 59 3.48 18.40 13.47
C VAL A 59 2.42 18.95 12.53
N VAL A 60 2.85 19.74 11.53
CA VAL A 60 1.98 20.25 10.47
C VAL A 60 1.92 19.26 9.31
N VAL A 61 0.70 19.02 8.83
CA VAL A 61 0.40 18.13 7.70
C VAL A 61 -0.46 18.83 6.67
N TYR A 62 -0.48 18.28 5.46
CA TYR A 62 -1.41 18.65 4.42
C TYR A 62 -2.16 17.45 3.87
N LEU A 63 -3.36 17.68 3.34
CA LEU A 63 -4.13 16.66 2.65
C LEU A 63 -3.71 16.57 1.18
N LYS A 64 -3.30 15.38 0.72
CA LYS A 64 -2.60 15.18 -0.57
C LYS A 64 -3.29 15.79 -1.79
N GLN A 65 -4.63 15.77 -1.85
CA GLN A 65 -5.34 16.24 -3.05
C GLN A 65 -5.62 17.74 -3.04
N CYS A 66 -6.00 18.31 -1.89
CA CYS A 66 -6.38 19.72 -1.81
C CYS A 66 -5.32 20.62 -1.17
N LEU A 67 -4.23 20.05 -0.66
CA LEU A 67 -3.04 20.72 -0.12
C LEU A 67 -3.26 21.67 1.07
N HIS A 68 -4.48 21.75 1.62
CA HIS A 68 -4.76 22.53 2.84
C HIS A 68 -4.00 21.97 4.05
N GLN A 69 -3.50 22.86 4.91
CA GLN A 69 -2.59 22.53 6.01
C GLN A 69 -3.28 22.55 7.38
N TYR A 70 -2.86 21.65 8.28
CA TYR A 70 -3.43 21.46 9.62
C TYR A 70 -2.37 20.98 10.61
N HIS A 71 -2.55 21.21 11.91
CA HIS A 71 -1.86 20.37 12.90
C HIS A 71 -2.40 18.94 12.82
N LEU A 72 -1.49 17.95 12.86
CA LEU A 72 -1.83 16.52 12.78
C LEU A 72 -2.87 16.12 13.84
N ILE A 73 -2.69 16.60 15.08
CA ILE A 73 -3.57 16.30 16.22
C ILE A 73 -4.98 16.88 16.02
N CYS A 74 -5.08 18.09 15.47
CA CYS A 74 -6.35 18.75 15.17
C CYS A 74 -7.13 17.98 14.10
N LEU A 75 -6.43 17.53 13.05
CA LEU A 75 -7.02 16.74 11.98
C LEU A 75 -7.47 15.34 12.49
N LYS A 76 -6.68 14.70 13.37
CA LYS A 76 -7.03 13.42 14.00
C LYS A 76 -8.31 13.52 14.82
N ARG A 77 -8.38 14.51 15.72
CA ARG A 77 -9.58 14.77 16.55
C ARG A 77 -10.82 15.03 15.70
N LEU A 78 -10.68 15.75 14.59
CA LEU A 78 -11.78 15.98 13.67
C LEU A 78 -12.26 14.68 13.02
N TYR A 79 -11.32 13.85 12.55
CA TYR A 79 -11.62 12.55 11.96
C TYR A 79 -12.36 11.63 12.95
N GLU A 80 -11.92 11.57 14.21
CA GLU A 80 -12.56 10.79 15.28
C GLU A 80 -13.99 11.24 15.56
N LYS A 81 -14.25 12.55 15.54
CA LYS A 81 -15.60 13.12 15.72
C LYS A 81 -16.52 12.98 14.50
N SER A 82 -15.98 12.62 13.34
CA SER A 82 -16.71 12.61 12.06
C SER A 82 -17.04 11.19 11.59
N ASP A 83 -17.39 10.27 12.48
CA ASP A 83 -17.64 8.86 12.19
C ASP A 83 -16.52 8.21 11.34
N LYS A 84 -15.26 8.57 11.62
CA LYS A 84 -14.08 8.08 10.87
C LYS A 84 -14.12 8.42 9.37
N LYS A 85 -14.75 9.53 8.99
CA LYS A 85 -14.78 10.06 7.62
C LYS A 85 -13.90 11.29 7.51
N LEU A 86 -12.81 11.18 6.75
CA LEU A 86 -11.92 12.32 6.51
C LEU A 86 -12.49 13.25 5.42
N LYS A 87 -13.01 14.39 5.85
CA LYS A 87 -13.47 15.47 4.96
C LYS A 87 -12.68 16.75 5.26
N CYS A 88 -12.14 17.38 4.23
CA CYS A 88 -11.42 18.65 4.37
C CYS A 88 -12.35 19.74 4.95
N PRO A 89 -12.02 20.40 6.08
CA PRO A 89 -12.80 21.53 6.61
C PRO A 89 -12.96 22.70 5.65
N VAL A 90 -11.93 22.98 4.85
CA VAL A 90 -11.87 24.15 3.98
C VAL A 90 -12.65 23.92 2.68
N CYS A 91 -12.20 22.98 1.84
CA CYS A 91 -12.81 22.74 0.53
C CYS A 91 -13.87 21.64 0.50
N ARG A 92 -14.16 21.00 1.64
CA ARG A 92 -15.16 19.93 1.76
C ARG A 92 -14.89 18.67 0.93
N HIS A 93 -13.72 18.54 0.31
CA HIS A 93 -13.30 17.32 -0.39
C HIS A 93 -13.32 16.11 0.57
N TYR A 94 -13.89 14.98 0.11
CA TYR A 94 -14.03 13.76 0.90
C TYR A 94 -13.01 12.71 0.45
N TYR A 95 -12.14 12.30 1.38
CA TYR A 95 -11.08 11.34 1.10
C TYR A 95 -11.60 9.92 1.33
N ARG A 96 -11.69 9.15 0.24
CA ARG A 96 -12.05 7.73 0.27
C ARG A 96 -10.80 6.89 0.05
N LEU A 97 -10.58 5.92 0.92
CA LEU A 97 -9.56 4.91 0.72
C LEU A 97 -10.09 3.79 -0.19
N PRO A 98 -9.22 3.14 -0.98
CA PRO A 98 -9.61 2.01 -1.81
C PRO A 98 -10.27 0.91 -0.98
N ARG A 99 -11.31 0.28 -1.55
CA ARG A 99 -11.86 -0.95 -0.98
C ARG A 99 -10.94 -2.11 -1.34
N LEU A 100 -10.68 -2.97 -0.37
CA LEU A 100 -9.91 -4.19 -0.58
C LEU A 100 -10.87 -5.33 -0.89
N ASP A 101 -10.47 -6.24 -1.77
CA ASP A 101 -11.23 -7.46 -2.03
C ASP A 101 -11.09 -8.43 -0.84
N PRO A 102 -12.19 -8.77 -0.15
CA PRO A 102 -12.17 -9.67 1.00
C PRO A 102 -12.00 -11.15 0.62
N SER A 103 -12.16 -11.52 -0.65
CA SER A 103 -12.08 -12.92 -1.11
C SER A 103 -10.65 -13.46 -1.19
N GLU A 104 -9.69 -12.57 -1.34
CA GLU A 104 -8.28 -12.92 -1.36
C GLU A 104 -7.71 -12.83 0.07
N PHE A 105 -6.98 -13.87 0.47
CA PHE A 105 -6.35 -13.94 1.78
C PHE A 105 -4.92 -14.42 1.65
N GLY A 106 -4.09 -13.92 2.55
CA GLY A 106 -2.70 -14.30 2.63
C GLY A 106 -2.03 -13.73 3.87
N THR A 107 -0.80 -14.15 4.07
CA THR A 107 0.04 -13.74 5.20
C THR A 107 1.43 -13.42 4.70
N LEU A 108 1.97 -12.29 5.13
CA LEU A 108 3.37 -11.94 4.97
C LEU A 108 4.09 -12.17 6.30
N TYR A 109 5.09 -13.05 6.29
CA TYR A 109 5.98 -13.28 7.41
C TYR A 109 7.29 -12.53 7.18
N VAL A 110 7.83 -11.93 8.22
CA VAL A 110 9.14 -11.28 8.21
C VAL A 110 9.96 -11.83 9.37
N TYR A 111 11.19 -12.22 9.08
CA TYR A 111 12.16 -12.72 10.06
C TYR A 111 13.40 -11.84 9.96
N ILE A 112 13.86 -11.33 11.10
CA ILE A 112 15.09 -10.54 11.19
C ILE A 112 15.98 -11.24 12.21
N SER A 113 17.16 -11.65 11.79
CA SER A 113 18.22 -12.25 12.61
C SER A 113 19.44 -11.33 12.66
N GLU A 114 20.56 -11.78 13.21
CA GLU A 114 21.78 -10.95 13.26
C GLU A 114 22.28 -10.67 11.83
N ASP A 115 22.31 -11.68 10.97
CA ASP A 115 22.95 -11.59 9.65
C ASP A 115 21.96 -11.54 8.47
N THR A 116 20.70 -11.92 8.69
CA THR A 116 19.73 -12.07 7.60
C THR A 116 18.37 -11.47 7.89
N VAL A 117 17.74 -10.99 6.82
CA VAL A 117 16.35 -10.57 6.77
C VAL A 117 15.65 -11.46 5.76
N ARG A 118 14.65 -12.21 6.21
CA ARG A 118 13.85 -13.10 5.39
C ARG A 118 12.41 -12.62 5.32
N THR A 119 11.80 -12.64 4.14
CA THR A 119 10.35 -12.46 3.99
C THR A 119 9.72 -13.67 3.33
N GLU A 120 8.56 -14.09 3.84
CA GLU A 120 7.81 -15.22 3.30
C GLU A 120 6.37 -14.83 3.00
N PHE A 121 5.85 -15.26 1.85
CA PHE A 121 4.49 -14.96 1.41
C PHE A 121 3.65 -16.23 1.40
N GLU A 122 2.49 -16.20 2.03
CA GLU A 122 1.50 -17.28 2.00
C GLU A 122 0.21 -16.76 1.37
N TYR A 123 -0.27 -17.44 0.33
CA TYR A 123 -1.55 -17.13 -0.35
C TYR A 123 -2.37 -18.40 -0.47
N HIS A 124 -3.65 -18.35 -0.11
CA HIS A 124 -4.57 -19.48 -0.28
C HIS A 124 -3.99 -20.84 0.21
N SER A 125 -3.30 -20.83 1.35
CA SER A 125 -2.63 -22.00 1.95
C SER A 125 -1.47 -22.58 1.12
N ILE A 126 -0.90 -21.77 0.24
CA ILE A 126 0.32 -22.03 -0.51
C ILE A 126 1.33 -20.99 -0.03
N VAL A 127 2.32 -21.42 0.77
CA VAL A 127 3.49 -20.59 1.07
C VAL A 127 4.23 -20.43 -0.23
N LEU A 128 4.08 -19.34 -0.95
CA LEU A 128 4.63 -19.25 -2.28
C LEU A 128 6.16 -19.09 -2.19
N ASN A 129 6.67 -18.28 -1.26
CA ASN A 129 7.95 -17.61 -1.49
C ASN A 129 8.77 -17.35 -0.24
N ILE A 130 10.09 -17.32 -0.42
CA ILE A 130 11.08 -16.92 0.56
C ILE A 130 12.05 -15.97 -0.13
N ILE A 131 12.21 -14.76 0.39
CA ILE A 131 13.21 -13.79 -0.06
C ILE A 131 14.20 -13.63 1.08
N ASP A 132 15.44 -14.07 0.86
CA ASP A 132 16.54 -13.96 1.83
C ASP A 132 17.48 -12.80 1.42
N MET A 133 17.74 -11.91 2.37
CA MET A 133 18.61 -10.75 2.21
C MET A 133 19.61 -10.67 3.36
N LEU A 134 20.77 -10.07 3.14
CA LEU A 134 21.68 -9.72 4.23
C LEU A 134 21.03 -8.66 5.12
N HIS A 135 21.27 -8.73 6.43
CA HIS A 135 20.78 -7.74 7.37
C HIS A 135 21.58 -6.43 7.24
N THR A 136 20.99 -5.49 6.52
CA THR A 136 21.52 -4.14 6.32
C THR A 136 20.41 -3.13 6.55
N LYS A 137 20.77 -1.85 6.74
CA LYS A 137 19.76 -0.79 6.85
C LYS A 137 18.87 -0.71 5.60
N GLU A 138 19.45 -0.94 4.43
CA GLU A 138 18.74 -0.91 3.15
C GLU A 138 17.77 -2.08 3.01
N SER A 139 18.15 -3.29 3.43
CA SER A 139 17.23 -4.44 3.37
C SER A 139 16.05 -4.29 4.32
N ILE A 140 16.29 -3.74 5.52
CA ILE A 140 15.22 -3.39 6.45
C ILE A 140 14.27 -2.35 5.86
N GLU A 141 14.80 -1.32 5.18
CA GLU A 141 13.98 -0.32 4.50
C GLU A 141 13.10 -0.96 3.41
N VAL A 142 13.67 -1.80 2.55
CA VAL A 142 12.92 -2.53 1.50
C VAL A 142 11.83 -3.40 2.13
N VAL A 143 12.12 -4.10 3.22
CA VAL A 143 11.11 -4.90 3.93
C VAL A 143 9.99 -4.06 4.51
N LYS A 144 10.28 -2.90 5.11
CA LYS A 144 9.23 -1.96 5.55
C LYS A 144 8.36 -1.52 4.39
N ARG A 145 8.95 -1.25 3.22
CA ARG A 145 8.20 -0.88 2.00
C ARG A 145 7.37 -2.05 1.46
N LEU A 146 7.87 -3.28 1.52
CA LEU A 146 7.09 -4.48 1.19
C LEU A 146 5.90 -4.66 2.13
N LEU A 147 6.10 -4.47 3.44
CA LEU A 147 5.02 -4.51 4.43
C LEU A 147 3.97 -3.43 4.14
N LYS A 148 4.40 -2.21 3.81
CA LYS A 148 3.48 -1.15 3.38
C LYS A 148 2.72 -1.57 2.11
N ALA A 149 3.40 -2.05 1.07
CA ALA A 149 2.76 -2.52 -0.17
C ALA A 149 1.74 -3.64 0.09
N TRP A 150 2.09 -4.58 0.95
CA TRP A 150 1.22 -5.67 1.40
C TRP A 150 -0.06 -5.14 2.06
N LYS A 151 0.09 -4.27 3.06
CA LYS A 151 -1.03 -3.67 3.80
C LYS A 151 -1.88 -2.74 2.93
N LEU A 152 -1.27 -2.06 1.95
CA LEU A 152 -2.00 -1.21 0.99
C LEU A 152 -2.74 -2.01 -0.08
N GLY A 153 -2.43 -3.30 -0.18
CA GLY A 153 -2.99 -4.16 -1.19
C GLY A 153 -2.44 -3.99 -2.59
N LYS A 154 -1.17 -3.65 -2.68
CA LYS A 154 -0.44 -3.51 -3.95
C LYS A 154 0.26 -4.78 -4.39
N LEU A 155 0.13 -5.84 -3.60
CA LEU A 155 0.66 -7.16 -3.89
C LEU A 155 -0.50 -8.16 -4.07
N PHE A 156 -1.67 -7.71 -4.51
CA PHE A 156 -2.88 -8.55 -4.51
C PHE A 156 -2.89 -9.56 -5.63
N HIS A 157 -2.43 -9.15 -6.80
CA HIS A 157 -2.41 -10.06 -7.93
C HIS A 157 -1.23 -11.00 -7.79
N PHE A 158 -1.53 -12.31 -7.91
CA PHE A 158 -0.52 -13.36 -7.91
C PHE A 158 0.66 -13.05 -8.84
N GLU A 159 0.39 -12.42 -9.98
CA GLU A 159 1.40 -11.99 -10.96
C GLU A 159 2.36 -10.93 -10.43
N GLU A 160 1.89 -9.97 -9.62
CA GLU A 160 2.73 -8.92 -9.02
C GLU A 160 3.68 -9.53 -8.00
N VAL A 161 3.17 -10.45 -7.18
CA VAL A 161 3.98 -11.22 -6.23
C VAL A 161 5.01 -12.06 -6.98
N VAL A 162 4.59 -12.79 -8.02
CA VAL A 162 5.49 -13.60 -8.85
C VAL A 162 6.57 -12.77 -9.53
N THR A 163 6.23 -11.55 -9.96
CA THR A 163 7.20 -10.62 -10.52
C THR A 163 8.23 -10.22 -9.46
N LEU A 164 7.76 -9.80 -8.28
CA LEU A 164 8.62 -9.36 -7.19
C LEU A 164 9.54 -10.47 -6.66
N MET A 165 9.11 -11.73 -6.70
CA MET A 165 9.94 -12.88 -6.33
C MET A 165 11.12 -13.13 -7.27
N LYS A 166 10.97 -12.79 -8.55
CA LYS A 166 12.02 -13.00 -9.55
C LYS A 166 13.02 -11.85 -9.57
N CYS A 167 12.69 -10.76 -8.88
CA CYS A 167 13.56 -9.61 -8.75
C CYS A 167 14.71 -9.92 -7.79
N ASP A 168 15.90 -9.48 -8.17
CA ASP A 168 16.95 -9.24 -7.19
C ASP A 168 16.59 -8.04 -6.29
N PHE A 169 17.44 -7.79 -5.29
CA PHE A 169 17.25 -6.72 -4.32
C PHE A 169 17.05 -5.33 -4.97
N GLN A 170 17.83 -4.99 -6.00
CA GLN A 170 17.77 -3.67 -6.64
C GLN A 170 16.54 -3.53 -7.54
N SER A 171 16.19 -4.61 -8.24
CA SER A 171 14.99 -4.70 -9.06
C SER A 171 13.72 -4.56 -8.21
N MET A 172 13.72 -5.14 -7.01
CA MET A 172 12.61 -5.01 -6.06
C MET A 172 12.46 -3.58 -5.55
N LYS A 173 13.56 -2.93 -5.17
CA LYS A 173 13.57 -1.52 -4.79
C LYS A 173 13.01 -0.63 -5.91
N THR A 174 13.48 -0.85 -7.14
CA THR A 174 13.02 -0.15 -8.34
C THR A 174 11.51 -0.35 -8.56
N LYS A 175 11.01 -1.58 -8.40
CA LYS A 175 9.59 -1.88 -8.53
C LYS A 175 8.75 -1.16 -7.48
N LEU A 176 9.21 -1.12 -6.24
CA LEU A 176 8.55 -0.38 -5.16
C LEU A 176 8.56 1.13 -5.41
N ASP A 177 9.61 1.67 -6.05
CA ASP A 177 9.67 3.08 -6.47
C ASP A 177 8.66 3.37 -7.59
N GLU A 178 8.57 2.50 -8.60
CA GLU A 178 7.58 2.60 -9.68
C GLU A 178 6.13 2.59 -9.14
N TRP A 179 5.88 1.79 -8.11
CA TRP A 179 4.58 1.73 -7.42
C TRP A 179 4.34 2.89 -6.45
N ASN A 180 5.29 3.82 -6.32
CA ASN A 180 5.26 4.94 -5.38
C ASN A 180 5.06 4.50 -3.92
N ILE A 181 5.67 3.37 -3.54
CA ILE A 181 5.61 2.86 -2.17
C ILE A 181 6.80 3.40 -1.39
N PHE A 182 6.62 4.53 -0.72
CA PHE A 182 7.62 5.15 0.16
C PHE A 182 7.23 4.97 1.62
N LEU A 183 8.18 5.01 2.55
CA LEU A 183 7.85 4.97 3.97
C LEU A 183 7.09 6.25 4.39
N SER A 184 6.12 6.09 5.27
CA SER A 184 5.40 7.23 5.86
C SER A 184 6.22 7.80 7.02
N ASP A 185 6.21 9.12 7.19
CA ASP A 185 6.81 9.78 8.36
C ASP A 185 6.05 9.47 9.66
N PHE A 186 4.85 8.90 9.56
CA PHE A 186 3.90 8.75 10.68
C PHE A 186 3.56 7.31 11.04
N VAL A 187 4.06 6.33 10.29
CA VAL A 187 3.71 4.92 10.46
C VAL A 187 4.97 4.08 10.48
N ASP A 188 5.23 3.40 11.59
CA ASP A 188 6.22 2.33 11.62
C ASP A 188 5.57 1.00 11.24
N GLU A 189 5.96 0.47 10.09
CA GLU A 189 5.35 -0.73 9.54
C GLU A 189 5.60 -2.01 10.38
N PHE A 190 6.53 -1.95 11.34
CA PHE A 190 6.77 -3.04 12.30
C PHE A 190 5.94 -2.94 13.59
N ALA A 191 5.34 -1.78 13.91
CA ALA A 191 4.71 -1.54 15.22
C ALA A 191 3.23 -1.12 15.13
N ASP A 192 2.85 -0.36 14.09
CA ASP A 192 1.57 0.37 14.06
C ASP A 192 0.44 -0.43 13.39
N ASP A 193 0.08 -1.59 13.95
CA ASP A 193 -0.94 -2.49 13.38
C ASP A 193 -2.08 -2.89 14.34
N ASN A 194 -2.05 -2.44 15.60
CA ASN A 194 -3.06 -2.81 16.61
C ASN A 194 -4.50 -2.45 16.19
N ASP A 195 -4.69 -1.31 15.52
CA ASP A 195 -6.02 -0.84 15.10
C ASP A 195 -6.58 -1.60 13.89
N MET A 196 -5.75 -2.37 13.18
CA MET A 196 -6.11 -2.94 11.87
C MET A 196 -6.52 -4.40 11.90
N TYR A 197 -5.96 -5.19 12.82
CA TYR A 197 -6.20 -6.63 12.87
C TYR A 197 -7.09 -7.05 14.06
N GLY A 198 -7.64 -6.08 14.79
CA GLY A 198 -8.28 -6.32 16.08
C GLY A 198 -7.29 -6.86 17.10
N ASP A 199 -7.74 -7.16 18.31
CA ASP A 199 -6.92 -7.72 19.42
C ASP A 199 -6.33 -9.13 19.11
N GLN A 200 -6.35 -9.56 17.84
CA GLN A 200 -5.83 -10.84 17.34
C GLN A 200 -4.45 -10.72 16.69
N VAL A 201 -3.66 -9.69 17.01
CA VAL A 201 -2.20 -9.80 16.91
C VAL A 201 -1.78 -10.77 18.01
N ASP A 202 -1.97 -12.05 17.72
CA ASP A 202 -1.87 -13.15 18.66
C ASP A 202 -0.48 -13.15 19.31
N ASP A 203 -0.40 -12.76 20.59
CA ASP A 203 0.81 -12.86 21.42
C ASP A 203 1.38 -14.30 21.38
N THR A 204 0.56 -15.30 21.03
CA THR A 204 1.00 -16.68 20.84
C THR A 204 1.47 -17.02 19.42
N LYS A 205 1.23 -16.18 18.40
CA LYS A 205 1.88 -16.26 17.07
C LYS A 205 3.29 -15.68 17.03
N TYR A 206 3.71 -14.96 18.07
CA TYR A 206 5.12 -14.66 18.37
C TYR A 206 5.88 -15.89 18.89
N LYS A 207 5.24 -17.06 19.04
CA LYS A 207 5.97 -18.31 19.25
C LYS A 207 6.85 -18.59 18.04
N ARG A 208 8.16 -18.69 18.30
CA ARG A 208 9.16 -19.27 17.38
C ARG A 208 8.51 -20.45 16.66
N PHE A 209 8.22 -20.30 15.37
CA PHE A 209 7.95 -21.45 14.52
C PHE A 209 9.23 -22.27 14.58
N GLN A 210 9.21 -23.36 15.35
CA GLN A 210 10.27 -24.34 15.32
C GLN A 210 10.12 -25.08 13.99
N ASP A 211 10.96 -24.69 13.04
CA ASP A 211 11.15 -25.20 11.68
C ASP A 211 9.90 -25.28 10.80
N PRO A 212 9.86 -24.65 9.59
CA PRO A 212 8.82 -24.94 8.62
C PRO A 212 8.99 -26.39 8.13
N PRO A 213 8.17 -27.38 8.56
CA PRO A 213 8.42 -28.77 8.24
C PRO A 213 7.85 -29.08 6.86
N LYS A 214 8.66 -29.57 5.93
CA LYS A 214 8.23 -30.33 4.73
C LYS A 214 7.28 -29.62 3.73
N TYR A 215 6.99 -28.33 3.89
CA TYR A 215 6.09 -27.61 3.00
C TYR A 215 6.74 -27.19 1.68
N VAL A 216 8.06 -26.96 1.65
CA VAL A 216 8.77 -26.51 0.44
C VAL A 216 8.66 -27.52 -0.71
N ASP A 217 8.72 -28.82 -0.42
CA ASP A 217 8.63 -29.86 -1.46
C ASP A 217 7.20 -30.02 -1.98
N LYS A 218 6.21 -30.04 -1.09
CA LYS A 218 4.78 -30.05 -1.47
C LYS A 218 4.35 -28.78 -2.19
N LEU A 219 4.99 -27.66 -1.87
CA LEU A 219 4.79 -26.39 -2.54
C LEU A 219 5.33 -26.43 -3.98
N LYS A 220 6.57 -26.88 -4.16
CA LYS A 220 7.18 -27.05 -5.49
C LYS A 220 6.28 -27.94 -6.36
N GLU A 221 5.74 -29.01 -5.78
CA GLU A 221 4.78 -29.90 -6.44
C GLU A 221 3.49 -29.15 -6.86
N ARG A 222 2.85 -28.39 -5.95
CA ARG A 222 1.63 -27.62 -6.25
C ARG A 222 1.84 -26.51 -7.27
N ILE A 223 2.96 -25.77 -7.19
CA ILE A 223 3.33 -24.76 -8.19
C ILE A 223 3.52 -25.42 -9.55
N ASN A 224 4.22 -26.55 -9.61
CA ASN A 224 4.42 -27.30 -10.85
C ASN A 224 3.10 -27.82 -11.43
N LEU A 225 2.17 -28.31 -10.60
CA LEU A 225 0.83 -28.73 -11.03
C LEU A 225 0.01 -27.55 -11.59
N LYS A 226 0.04 -26.38 -10.94
CA LYS A 226 -0.70 -25.21 -11.39
C LYS A 226 -0.09 -24.62 -12.68
N LEU A 227 1.24 -24.56 -12.78
CA LEU A 227 1.94 -24.19 -14.00
C LEU A 227 1.68 -25.19 -15.14
N ALA A 228 1.56 -26.49 -14.84
CA ALA A 228 1.18 -27.51 -15.81
C ALA A 228 -0.27 -27.33 -16.29
N SER A 229 -1.21 -26.98 -15.39
CA SER A 229 -2.60 -26.68 -15.78
C SER A 229 -2.75 -25.39 -16.60
N LEU A 230 -1.81 -24.45 -16.49
CA LEU A 230 -1.79 -23.25 -17.32
C LEU A 230 -1.14 -23.50 -18.70
N LYS A 231 -0.38 -24.60 -18.83
CA LYS A 231 0.27 -25.02 -20.09
C LYS A 231 -0.55 -26.02 -20.89
N SER A 232 -1.69 -26.49 -20.39
CA SER A 232 -2.57 -27.36 -21.17
C SER A 232 -3.00 -26.62 -22.45
N PRO A 233 -2.85 -27.22 -23.64
CA PRO A 233 -3.20 -26.57 -24.89
C PRO A 233 -4.67 -26.15 -24.83
N ILE A 234 -4.92 -24.87 -25.07
CA ILE A 234 -6.27 -24.37 -25.29
C ILE A 234 -6.80 -25.19 -26.47
N HIS A 235 -7.74 -26.10 -26.21
CA HIS A 235 -8.53 -26.68 -27.28
C HIS A 235 -9.29 -25.53 -27.91
N ILE A 236 -8.74 -25.00 -29.02
CA ILE A 236 -9.46 -24.09 -29.89
C ILE A 236 -10.64 -24.92 -30.40
N LEU A 237 -11.80 -24.72 -29.77
CA LEU A 237 -13.04 -25.25 -30.30
C LEU A 237 -13.16 -24.74 -31.73
N PRO A 238 -13.42 -25.64 -32.71
CA PRO A 238 -13.51 -25.24 -34.11
C PRO A 238 -14.54 -24.12 -34.21
N THR A 239 -14.12 -23.00 -34.80
CA THR A 239 -15.00 -21.87 -35.07
C THR A 239 -16.16 -22.37 -35.93
N PRO A 240 -17.42 -22.12 -35.53
CA PRO A 240 -18.55 -22.44 -36.39
C PRO A 240 -18.39 -21.65 -37.70
N LYS A 241 -18.44 -22.36 -38.83
CA LYS A 241 -18.36 -21.78 -40.16
C LYS A 241 -19.40 -20.65 -40.28
N SER A 242 -18.93 -19.46 -40.63
CA SER A 242 -19.75 -18.27 -40.82
C SER A 242 -20.74 -18.48 -41.96
N THR A 243 -22.01 -18.67 -41.64
CA THR A 243 -23.12 -18.44 -42.56
C THR A 243 -23.70 -17.07 -42.31
N GLY A 244 -23.73 -16.24 -43.36
CA GLY A 244 -24.72 -15.18 -43.52
C GLY A 244 -24.45 -13.89 -42.76
N ILE A 245 -23.99 -12.89 -43.51
CA ILE A 245 -24.09 -11.48 -43.13
C ILE A 245 -25.58 -11.12 -43.05
N ILE A 246 -26.07 -10.77 -41.85
CA ILE A 246 -27.31 -10.00 -41.66
C ILE A 246 -26.90 -8.69 -41.01
N PRO A 247 -27.20 -7.52 -41.61
CA PRO A 247 -26.91 -6.24 -40.97
C PRO A 247 -27.94 -6.00 -39.86
N ILE A 248 -27.47 -5.97 -38.62
CA ILE A 248 -28.26 -5.50 -37.48
C ILE A 248 -27.73 -4.11 -37.12
N THR A 249 -28.58 -3.11 -37.28
CA THR A 249 -28.43 -1.75 -36.76
C THR A 249 -28.43 -1.80 -35.23
N ALA A 250 -27.31 -1.41 -34.62
CA ALA A 250 -27.22 -1.25 -33.17
C ALA A 250 -27.64 0.16 -32.76
N THR A 251 -28.75 0.27 -32.03
CA THR A 251 -29.09 1.42 -31.20
C THR A 251 -28.29 1.34 -29.90
N ASN A 252 -27.42 2.33 -29.67
CA ASN A 252 -26.67 2.47 -28.43
C ASN A 252 -27.58 3.03 -27.32
N ASN A 253 -27.97 2.18 -26.37
CA ASN A 253 -28.44 2.63 -25.06
C ASN A 253 -27.29 2.51 -24.06
N LEU A 254 -26.56 3.61 -23.88
CA LEU A 254 -25.64 3.84 -22.75
C LEU A 254 -26.37 4.73 -21.74
N SER A 255 -26.87 4.15 -20.65
CA SER A 255 -27.32 4.90 -19.48
C SER A 255 -26.11 5.38 -18.69
N GLY A 256 -25.57 6.55 -19.08
CA GLY A 256 -24.65 7.32 -18.26
C GLY A 256 -25.42 8.35 -17.43
N GLU A 257 -25.13 8.45 -16.14
CA GLU A 257 -25.64 9.53 -15.29
C GLU A 257 -25.09 10.87 -15.81
N ILE A 258 -26.02 11.79 -16.07
CA ILE A 258 -25.78 13.16 -16.54
C ILE A 258 -25.99 14.08 -15.35
N ASP A 259 -25.12 15.08 -15.19
CA ASP A 259 -25.35 16.13 -14.20
C ASP A 259 -26.58 17.00 -14.58
N SER A 260 -26.99 17.90 -13.69
CA SER A 260 -28.10 18.84 -13.91
C SER A 260 -27.91 19.80 -15.09
N HIS A 261 -26.79 19.70 -15.81
CA HIS A 261 -26.43 20.51 -16.96
C HIS A 261 -26.08 19.68 -18.22
N GLY A 262 -26.40 18.38 -18.22
CA GLY A 262 -26.30 17.53 -19.40
C GLY A 262 -24.87 17.20 -19.85
N ARG A 263 -23.87 17.26 -18.96
CA ARG A 263 -22.47 16.95 -19.30
C ARG A 263 -22.04 15.57 -18.79
N PRO A 264 -21.27 14.79 -19.57
CA PRO A 264 -20.64 13.56 -19.10
C PRO A 264 -19.63 13.88 -17.98
N THR A 265 -19.79 13.27 -16.81
CA THR A 265 -18.88 13.47 -15.68
C THR A 265 -17.58 12.68 -15.87
N VAL A 266 -16.60 13.28 -16.54
CA VAL A 266 -15.23 12.75 -16.57
C VAL A 266 -14.52 13.23 -15.31
N LEU A 267 -14.29 12.33 -14.34
CA LEU A 267 -13.37 12.60 -13.24
C LEU A 267 -11.95 12.68 -13.79
N PRO A 268 -11.23 13.81 -13.67
CA PRO A 268 -9.84 13.85 -14.07
C PRO A 268 -9.02 13.05 -13.06
N ASN A 269 -8.47 11.92 -13.50
CA ASN A 269 -7.32 11.29 -12.84
C ASN A 269 -6.12 12.23 -13.02
N VAL A 270 -5.99 13.22 -12.15
CA VAL A 270 -4.76 14.03 -12.06
C VAL A 270 -3.73 13.21 -11.28
N LEU A 271 -3.07 12.29 -11.99
CA LEU A 271 -1.81 11.74 -11.54
C LEU A 271 -0.76 12.84 -11.73
N LEU A 272 -0.37 13.50 -10.64
CA LEU A 272 0.78 14.40 -10.66
C LEU A 272 2.02 13.58 -11.04
N THR A 273 2.68 13.96 -12.13
CA THR A 273 3.97 13.37 -12.50
C THR A 273 5.02 13.72 -11.44
N LYS A 274 6.04 12.88 -11.26
CA LYS A 274 7.18 13.17 -10.37
C LYS A 274 7.79 14.56 -10.64
N LYS A 275 7.82 14.97 -11.91
CA LYS A 275 8.24 16.31 -12.33
C LYS A 275 7.35 17.44 -11.79
N GLN A 276 6.02 17.29 -11.82
CA GLN A 276 5.11 18.30 -11.22
C GLN A 276 5.21 18.35 -9.69
N PHE A 277 5.55 17.22 -9.05
CA PHE A 277 5.87 17.19 -7.63
C PHE A 277 7.19 17.92 -7.34
N ASP A 278 8.20 17.75 -8.18
CA ASP A 278 9.51 18.43 -8.05
C ASP A 278 9.44 19.92 -8.44
N ASP A 279 8.63 20.31 -9.43
CA ASP A 279 8.43 21.70 -9.86
C ASP A 279 7.69 22.52 -8.79
N LEU A 280 6.78 21.91 -8.02
CA LEU A 280 6.20 22.51 -6.80
C LEU A 280 7.23 22.70 -5.67
N ASN A 281 8.41 22.07 -5.77
CA ASN A 281 9.50 22.11 -4.79
C ASN A 281 10.70 22.96 -5.26
N THR A 282 10.65 23.63 -6.43
CA THR A 282 11.79 24.37 -7.01
C THR A 282 11.54 25.88 -7.14
N VAL A 283 10.96 26.52 -6.11
CA VAL A 283 10.85 27.99 -6.04
C VAL A 283 11.61 28.53 -4.84
N GLU A 284 12.93 28.29 -4.79
CA GLU A 284 13.87 29.10 -4.00
C GLU A 284 15.28 29.01 -4.63
N ALA A 285 15.53 29.84 -5.65
CA ALA A 285 16.90 30.15 -6.09
C ALA A 285 17.01 31.46 -6.88
N VAL A 286 16.11 32.44 -6.72
CA VAL A 286 16.33 33.80 -7.24
C VAL A 286 15.61 34.79 -6.34
N ASN A 287 16.31 35.32 -5.34
CA ASN A 287 16.23 36.72 -4.89
C ASN A 287 17.04 36.89 -3.60
N GLY A 288 18.30 37.25 -3.78
CA GLY A 288 19.24 37.60 -2.71
C GLY A 288 20.32 38.51 -3.25
N LYS A 289 19.93 39.61 -3.89
CA LYS A 289 20.78 40.79 -4.16
C LYS A 289 19.90 42.04 -4.17
N THR A 290 19.87 42.73 -3.04
CA THR A 290 20.03 44.18 -2.84
C THR A 290 20.06 44.44 -1.35
#